data_AF-A0A843V403-F1
#
_entry.id   AF-A0A843V403-F1
#
_cell.length_a   1.000
_cell.length_b   1.000
_cell.length_c   1.000
_cell.angle_alpha   90.00
_cell.angle_beta   90.00
_cell.angle_gamma   90.00
#
_symmetry.space_group_name_H-M   'P 1'
#
loop_
_entity.id
_entity.type
_entity.pdbx_description
1 polymer ?
#
loop_
_entity_poly.entity_id
_entity_poly.type
_entity_poly.pdbx_seq_one_letter_code
_entity_poly.pdbx_strand_id
1 'polypeptide(L)'
;MTVTNSKEKWTDDDNKKISQHSKAKSILYCSLSKKKFNRISAYKLAKEMWDKLKLTHEGTDKVKETRIDILVAQMYSRFTNITNDLAGLRKRYETGDMVRKILRSLPALWTPKVIAIEEANDLMAMLLEKLIGSLMAHEINMERLGESSTKKKL
;
A
#
# COMPACT_ATOMS: atom_id res chain seq x y z
N MET A 1 37.61 -21.41 10.04
CA MET A 1 37.69 -22.76 9.45
C MET A 1 36.52 -22.96 8.50
N THR A 2 36.82 -23.05 7.22
CA THR A 2 35.89 -23.24 6.10
C THR A 2 35.42 -24.69 6.07
N VAL A 3 34.11 -24.94 6.24
CA VAL A 3 33.53 -26.26 5.95
C VAL A 3 33.28 -26.33 4.45
N THR A 4 34.29 -26.80 3.74
CA THR A 4 34.19 -27.36 2.39
C THR A 4 33.36 -28.63 2.46
N ASN A 5 32.09 -28.58 2.04
CA ASN A 5 31.30 -29.79 1.82
C ASN A 5 31.28 -30.09 0.31
N SER A 6 31.86 -31.24 -0.06
CA SER A 6 32.10 -31.70 -1.44
C SER A 6 30.81 -31.92 -2.23
N LYS A 7 30.85 -31.66 -3.55
CA LYS A 7 29.76 -31.79 -4.55
C LYS A 7 29.12 -33.20 -4.68
N GLU A 8 29.49 -34.18 -3.86
CA GLU A 8 29.17 -35.60 -4.08
C GLU A 8 27.89 -36.12 -3.38
N LYS A 9 27.13 -35.27 -2.68
CA LYS A 9 25.83 -35.66 -2.10
C LYS A 9 24.75 -34.59 -2.28
N TRP A 10 24.58 -34.10 -3.51
CA TRP A 10 23.40 -33.30 -3.82
C TRP A 10 22.27 -34.22 -4.24
N THR A 11 21.15 -34.12 -3.53
CA THR A 11 19.92 -34.81 -3.94
C THR A 11 19.34 -34.17 -5.19
N ASP A 12 18.49 -34.88 -5.92
CA ASP A 12 17.80 -34.31 -7.09
C ASP A 12 17.03 -33.02 -6.74
N ASP A 13 16.51 -32.95 -5.51
CA ASP A 13 15.85 -31.77 -4.96
C ASP A 13 16.80 -30.56 -4.80
N ASP A 14 18.04 -30.78 -4.36
CA ASP A 14 19.05 -29.72 -4.25
C ASP A 14 19.45 -29.17 -5.63
N ASN A 15 19.64 -30.06 -6.61
CA ASN A 15 19.92 -29.68 -8.00
C ASN A 15 18.78 -28.85 -8.61
N LYS A 16 17.53 -29.24 -8.34
CA LYS A 16 16.34 -28.53 -8.78
C LYS A 16 16.25 -27.13 -8.19
N LYS A 17 16.48 -26.97 -6.88
CA LYS A 17 16.51 -25.67 -6.19
C LYS A 17 17.57 -24.74 -6.76
N ILE A 18 18.76 -25.25 -7.06
CA ILE A 18 19.87 -24.46 -7.63
C ILE A 18 19.58 -24.02 -9.06
N SER A 19 18.97 -24.88 -9.86
CA SER A 19 18.51 -24.55 -11.21
C SER A 19 17.46 -23.44 -11.20
N GLN A 20 16.46 -23.55 -10.32
CA GLN A 20 15.41 -22.54 -10.15
C GLN A 20 15.97 -21.20 -9.67
N HIS A 21 16.89 -21.22 -8.70
CA HIS A 21 17.58 -20.03 -8.21
C HIS A 21 18.34 -19.29 -9.31
N SER A 22 19.06 -20.04 -10.14
CA SER A 22 19.83 -19.49 -11.25
C SER A 22 18.93 -18.86 -12.32
N LYS A 23 17.81 -19.51 -12.65
CA LYS A 23 16.79 -18.97 -13.55
C LYS A 23 16.18 -17.68 -13.01
N ALA A 24 15.80 -17.66 -11.72
CA ALA A 24 15.24 -16.47 -11.07
C ALA A 24 16.21 -15.29 -11.12
N LYS A 25 17.50 -15.51 -10.82
CA LYS A 25 18.53 -14.47 -10.97
C LYS A 25 18.64 -13.94 -12.38
N SER A 26 18.67 -14.83 -13.38
CA SER A 26 18.76 -14.42 -14.79
C SER A 26 17.60 -13.50 -15.18
N ILE A 27 16.38 -13.87 -14.80
CA ILE A 27 15.18 -13.05 -15.06
C ILE A 27 15.28 -11.68 -14.37
N LEU A 28 15.69 -11.65 -13.10
CA LEU A 28 15.89 -10.41 -12.36
C LEU A 28 16.97 -9.53 -13.01
N TYR A 29 18.06 -10.11 -13.51
CA TYR A 29 19.10 -9.33 -14.19
C TYR A 29 18.63 -8.76 -15.53
N CYS A 30 17.94 -9.54 -16.35
CA CYS A 30 17.46 -9.09 -17.65
C CYS A 30 16.36 -8.03 -17.57
N SER A 31 15.59 -8.00 -16.48
CA SER A 31 14.46 -7.09 -16.31
C SER A 31 14.83 -5.71 -15.74
N LEU A 32 16.08 -5.49 -15.31
CA LEU A 32 16.48 -4.30 -14.57
C LEU A 32 17.37 -3.38 -15.38
N SER A 33 17.07 -2.07 -15.32
CA SER A 33 18.00 -1.03 -15.76
C SER A 33 19.32 -1.11 -14.98
N LYS A 34 20.44 -0.69 -15.60
CA LYS A 34 21.79 -0.67 -14.99
C LYS A 34 21.84 -0.05 -13.59
N LYS A 35 21.09 1.03 -13.36
CA LYS A 35 21.00 1.71 -12.05
C LYS A 35 20.34 0.84 -10.96
N LYS A 36 19.30 0.09 -11.31
CA LYS A 36 18.60 -0.83 -10.38
C LYS A 36 19.40 -2.11 -10.17
N PHE A 37 20.03 -2.63 -11.22
CA PHE A 37 20.93 -3.78 -11.16
C PHE A 37 22.08 -3.55 -10.16
N ASN A 38 22.78 -2.42 -10.26
CA ASN A 38 23.91 -2.11 -9.37
C ASN A 38 23.53 -2.07 -7.87
N ARG A 39 22.25 -1.82 -7.57
CA ARG A 39 21.74 -1.80 -6.19
C ARG A 39 21.47 -3.19 -5.62
N ILE A 40 21.29 -4.20 -6.48
CA ILE A 40 20.94 -5.55 -6.06
C ILE A 40 21.96 -6.63 -6.45
N SER A 41 22.96 -6.28 -7.26
CA SER A 41 24.00 -7.20 -7.74
C SER A 41 24.90 -7.75 -6.62
N ALA A 42 24.90 -7.09 -5.46
CA ALA A 42 25.64 -7.53 -4.27
C ALA A 42 24.95 -8.70 -3.52
N TYR A 43 23.66 -8.95 -3.76
CA TYR A 43 22.93 -10.01 -3.06
C TYR A 43 23.15 -11.38 -3.71
N LYS A 44 23.29 -12.41 -2.87
CA LYS A 44 23.65 -13.76 -3.31
C LYS A 44 22.42 -14.59 -3.63
N LEU A 45 21.27 -14.27 -3.05
CA LEU A 45 20.04 -15.01 -3.29
C LEU A 45 19.05 -14.23 -4.14
N ALA A 46 18.40 -14.90 -5.11
CA ALA A 46 17.32 -14.31 -5.88
C ALA A 46 16.21 -13.76 -4.98
N LYS A 47 15.95 -14.44 -3.84
CA LYS A 47 15.02 -13.99 -2.82
C LYS A 47 15.43 -12.67 -2.17
N GLU A 48 16.69 -12.51 -1.77
CA GLU A 48 17.21 -11.25 -1.21
C GLU A 48 17.13 -10.11 -2.24
N MET A 49 17.48 -10.40 -3.49
CA MET A 49 17.39 -9.47 -4.61
C MET A 49 15.94 -9.00 -4.81
N TRP A 50 14.99 -9.94 -4.82
CA TRP A 50 13.56 -9.66 -4.95
C TRP A 50 13.02 -8.86 -3.77
N ASP A 51 13.34 -9.25 -2.54
CA ASP A 51 12.86 -8.56 -1.34
C ASP A 51 13.42 -7.12 -1.28
N LYS A 52 14.67 -6.91 -1.71
CA LYS A 52 15.24 -5.56 -1.82
C LYS A 52 14.55 -4.72 -2.90
N LEU A 53 14.23 -5.30 -4.05
CA LEU A 53 13.47 -4.63 -5.10
C LEU A 53 12.09 -4.24 -4.60
N LYS A 54 11.38 -5.17 -3.95
CA LYS A 54 10.08 -4.95 -3.33
C LYS A 54 10.14 -3.78 -2.36
N LEU A 55 11.08 -3.81 -1.42
CA LEU A 55 11.28 -2.74 -0.43
C LEU A 55 11.58 -1.38 -1.09
N THR A 56 12.37 -1.36 -2.16
CA THR A 56 12.74 -0.12 -2.86
C THR A 56 11.58 0.48 -3.64
N HIS A 57 10.69 -0.36 -4.19
CA HIS A 57 9.60 0.07 -5.05
C HIS A 57 8.30 0.32 -4.27
N GLU A 58 7.91 -0.60 -3.40
CA GLU A 58 6.72 -0.46 -2.56
C GLU A 58 6.96 0.47 -1.38
N GLY A 59 8.19 0.52 -0.86
CA GLY A 59 8.54 1.23 0.38
C GLY A 59 8.45 0.31 1.61
N THR A 60 8.87 0.83 2.76
CA THR A 60 8.60 0.19 4.05
C THR A 60 7.13 0.34 4.42
N ASP A 61 6.65 -0.47 5.36
CA ASP A 61 5.29 -0.32 5.93
C ASP A 61 5.07 1.12 6.40
N LYS A 62 6.09 1.75 6.98
CA LYS A 62 6.01 3.16 7.38
C LYS A 62 5.81 4.13 6.22
N VAL A 63 6.48 3.91 5.09
CA VAL A 63 6.30 4.71 3.87
C VAL A 63 4.90 4.53 3.29
N LYS A 64 4.34 3.32 3.37
CA LYS A 64 2.97 3.03 2.93
C LYS A 64 1.94 3.76 3.80
N GLU A 65 2.06 3.65 5.12
CA GLU A 65 1.23 4.41 6.08
C GLU A 65 1.26 5.92 5.79
N THR A 66 2.46 6.50 5.64
CA THR A 66 2.60 7.93 5.35
C THR A 66 2.03 8.31 3.98
N ARG A 67 2.08 7.44 2.97
CA ARG A 67 1.45 7.69 1.67
C ARG A 67 -0.07 7.77 1.78
N ILE A 68 -0.69 6.93 2.61
CA ILE A 68 -2.13 6.99 2.89
C ILE A 68 -2.48 8.36 3.49
N ASP A 69 -1.77 8.77 4.55
CA ASP A 69 -2.00 10.06 5.21
C ASP A 69 -1.89 11.23 4.21
N ILE A 70 -0.88 11.22 3.34
CA ILE A 70 -0.68 12.23 2.29
C ILE A 70 -1.84 12.23 1.30
N LEU A 71 -2.28 11.07 0.81
CA LEU A 71 -3.36 10.98 -0.19
C LEU A 71 -4.70 11.45 0.38
N VAL A 72 -5.04 11.08 1.61
CA VAL A 72 -6.26 11.55 2.26
C VAL A 72 -6.19 13.06 2.51
N ALA A 73 -5.06 13.59 2.97
CA ALA A 73 -4.86 15.03 3.13
C ALA A 73 -4.98 15.79 1.80
N GLN A 74 -4.46 15.24 0.69
CA GLN A 74 -4.60 15.81 -0.65
C GLN A 74 -6.04 15.80 -1.14
N MET A 75 -6.77 14.68 -0.95
CA MET A 75 -8.19 14.57 -1.28
C MET A 75 -8.99 15.64 -0.51
N TYR A 76 -8.74 15.74 0.80
CA TYR A 76 -9.39 16.72 1.66
C TYR A 76 -9.11 18.16 1.22
N SER A 77 -7.85 18.51 0.99
CA SER A 77 -7.46 19.84 0.52
C SER A 77 -8.13 20.19 -0.82
N ARG A 78 -8.14 19.24 -1.76
CA ARG A 78 -8.80 19.44 -3.06
C ARG A 78 -10.31 19.63 -2.91
N PHE A 79 -10.95 18.86 -2.04
CA PHE A 79 -12.38 18.99 -1.74
C PHE A 79 -12.69 20.37 -1.16
N THR A 80 -11.91 20.82 -0.16
CA THR A 80 -12.06 22.12 0.48
C THR A 80 -11.88 23.27 -0.52
N ASN A 81 -10.89 23.19 -1.41
CA ASN A 81 -10.70 24.19 -2.47
C ASN A 81 -11.93 24.28 -3.38
N ILE A 82 -12.48 23.15 -3.83
CA ILE A 82 -13.69 23.12 -4.66
C ILE A 82 -14.88 23.74 -3.91
N THR A 83 -15.05 23.43 -2.62
CA THR A 83 -16.15 24.02 -1.84
C THR A 83 -15.98 25.51 -1.60
N ASN A 84 -14.75 25.99 -1.46
CA ASN A 84 -14.44 27.41 -1.30
C ASN A 84 -14.70 28.18 -2.59
N ASP A 85 -14.29 27.64 -3.74
CA ASP A 85 -14.58 28.22 -5.05
C ASP A 85 -16.10 28.33 -5.27
N LEU A 86 -16.84 27.27 -4.93
CA LEU A 86 -18.31 27.26 -5.00
C LEU A 86 -18.94 28.28 -4.05
N ALA A 87 -18.39 28.47 -2.85
CA ALA A 87 -18.83 29.50 -1.92
C ALA A 87 -18.62 30.92 -2.49
N GLY A 88 -17.52 31.15 -3.21
CA GLY A 88 -17.28 32.39 -3.97
C GLY A 88 -18.33 32.63 -5.06
N LEU A 89 -18.85 31.55 -5.66
CA LEU A 89 -19.98 31.56 -6.60
C LEU A 89 -21.36 31.57 -5.91
N ARG A 90 -21.42 31.94 -4.63
CA ARG A 90 -22.62 32.00 -3.79
C ARG A 90 -23.31 30.65 -3.53
N LYS A 91 -22.64 29.53 -3.82
CA LYS A 91 -23.11 28.18 -3.47
C LYS A 91 -22.33 27.65 -2.28
N ARG A 92 -22.85 27.88 -1.08
CA ARG A 92 -22.27 27.36 0.17
C ARG A 92 -22.83 25.97 0.49
N TYR A 93 -21.97 25.14 1.07
CA TYR A 93 -22.36 23.85 1.64
C TYR A 93 -22.14 23.92 3.14
N GLU A 94 -23.08 23.37 3.89
CA GLU A 94 -22.90 23.15 5.32
C GLU A 94 -21.98 21.94 5.55
N THR A 95 -21.39 21.86 6.74
CA THR A 95 -20.49 20.75 7.11
C THR A 95 -21.15 19.39 6.89
N GLY A 96 -22.44 19.25 7.22
CA GLY A 96 -23.18 18.01 6.99
C GLY A 96 -23.35 17.65 5.51
N ASP A 97 -23.53 18.64 4.63
CA ASP A 97 -23.55 18.42 3.19
C ASP A 97 -22.20 17.95 2.67
N MET A 98 -21.12 18.54 3.19
CA MET A 98 -19.75 18.15 2.86
C MET A 98 -19.48 16.70 3.28
N VAL A 99 -19.82 16.33 4.51
CA VAL A 99 -19.69 14.97 5.05
C VAL A 99 -20.41 13.96 4.15
N ARG A 100 -21.68 14.20 3.81
CA ARG A 100 -22.44 13.33 2.91
C ARG A 100 -21.82 13.20 1.52
N LYS A 101 -21.30 14.30 0.97
CA LYS A 101 -20.67 14.28 -0.35
C LYS A 101 -19.39 13.46 -0.36
N ILE A 102 -18.57 13.58 0.68
CA ILE A 102 -17.37 12.76 0.83
C ILE A 102 -17.76 11.28 0.93
N LEU A 103 -18.70 10.92 1.81
CA LEU A 103 -19.14 9.52 1.97
C LEU A 103 -19.66 8.92 0.66
N ARG A 104 -20.46 9.67 -0.11
CA ARG A 104 -20.96 9.23 -1.43
C ARG A 104 -19.90 9.09 -2.51
N SER A 105 -18.74 9.74 -2.34
CA SER A 105 -17.63 9.67 -3.29
C SER A 105 -16.72 8.45 -3.06
N LEU A 106 -16.89 7.73 -1.94
CA LEU A 106 -16.08 6.58 -1.61
C LEU A 106 -16.41 5.37 -2.51
N PRO A 107 -15.41 4.53 -2.84
CA PRO A 107 -15.64 3.29 -3.59
C PRO A 107 -16.58 2.31 -2.87
N ALA A 108 -17.25 1.42 -3.61
CA ALA A 108 -18.17 0.43 -3.04
C ALA A 108 -17.55 -0.51 -1.98
N LEU A 109 -16.22 -0.69 -2.00
CA LEU A 109 -15.51 -1.43 -0.95
C LEU A 109 -15.65 -0.80 0.44
N TRP A 110 -15.95 0.51 0.51
CA TRP A 110 -16.12 1.26 1.75
C TRP A 110 -17.55 1.23 2.30
N THR A 111 -18.51 0.61 1.60
CA THR A 111 -19.92 0.58 2.00
C THR A 111 -20.14 0.14 3.47
N PRO A 112 -19.48 -0.91 3.99
CA PRO A 112 -19.64 -1.29 5.40
C PRO A 112 -19.21 -0.19 6.37
N LYS A 113 -18.13 0.53 6.05
CA LYS A 113 -17.63 1.64 6.86
C LYS A 113 -18.56 2.86 6.77
N VAL A 114 -19.10 3.15 5.59
CA VAL A 114 -20.09 4.22 5.38
C VAL A 114 -21.32 3.95 6.24
N ILE A 115 -21.93 2.77 6.14
CA ILE A 115 -23.12 2.40 6.94
C ILE A 115 -22.83 2.57 8.43
N ALA A 116 -21.69 2.05 8.92
CA ALA A 116 -21.32 2.20 10.33
C ALA A 116 -21.15 3.67 10.77
N ILE A 117 -20.65 4.55 9.89
CA ILE A 117 -20.56 5.99 10.19
C ILE A 117 -21.96 6.61 10.24
N GLU A 118 -22.82 6.28 9.28
CA GLU A 118 -24.19 6.79 9.17
C GLU A 118 -25.07 6.35 10.35
N GLU A 119 -24.89 5.12 10.84
CA GLU A 119 -25.63 4.60 12.00
C GLU A 119 -25.12 5.17 13.33
N ALA A 120 -23.81 5.41 13.46
CA ALA A 120 -23.20 5.80 14.73
C ALA A 120 -23.09 7.32 14.94
N ASN A 121 -23.34 8.15 13.92
CA ASN A 121 -23.12 9.59 13.99
C ASN A 121 -24.25 10.38 13.33
N ASP A 122 -24.61 11.52 13.92
CA ASP A 122 -25.36 12.55 13.21
C ASP A 122 -24.44 13.24 12.19
N LEU A 123 -24.66 12.95 10.91
CA LEU A 123 -23.87 13.52 9.82
C LEU A 123 -24.01 15.04 9.72
N MET A 124 -25.11 15.64 10.19
CA MET A 124 -25.31 17.09 10.14
C MET A 124 -24.42 17.84 11.13
N ALA A 125 -24.19 17.23 12.31
CA ALA A 125 -23.36 17.80 13.37
C ALA A 125 -21.90 17.29 13.33
N MET A 126 -21.58 16.34 12.46
CA MET A 126 -20.24 15.74 12.39
C MET A 126 -19.20 16.72 11.84
N LEU A 127 -18.11 16.90 12.60
CA LEU A 127 -16.94 17.64 12.13
C LEU A 127 -16.23 16.89 11.00
N LEU A 128 -15.74 17.64 10.02
CA LEU A 128 -15.11 17.08 8.83
C LEU A 128 -13.79 16.38 9.17
N GLU A 129 -13.04 16.93 10.13
CA GLU A 129 -11.80 16.36 10.67
C GLU A 129 -12.05 15.00 11.33
N LYS A 130 -13.18 14.86 12.04
CA LYS A 130 -13.59 13.57 12.65
C LYS A 130 -13.85 12.53 11.55
N LEU A 131 -14.51 12.93 10.45
CA LEU A 131 -14.74 12.04 9.32
C LEU A 131 -13.42 11.60 8.70
N ILE A 132 -12.54 12.55 8.40
CA ILE A 132 -11.23 12.27 7.80
C ILE A 132 -10.40 11.31 8.67
N GLY A 133 -10.34 11.54 9.99
CA GLY A 133 -9.65 10.63 10.91
C GLY A 133 -10.23 9.22 10.91
N SER A 134 -11.57 9.09 10.85
CA SER A 134 -12.25 7.79 10.76
C SER A 134 -11.95 7.05 9.45
N LEU A 135 -11.83 7.78 8.34
CA LEU A 135 -11.48 7.22 7.02
C LEU A 135 -10.02 6.77 6.99
N MET A 136 -9.08 7.60 7.45
CA MET A 136 -7.65 7.24 7.55
C MET A 136 -7.45 5.97 8.37
N ALA A 137 -8.08 5.89 9.55
CA ALA A 137 -7.98 4.72 10.41
C ALA A 137 -8.53 3.45 9.75
N HIS A 138 -9.60 3.55 8.96
CA HIS A 138 -10.15 2.41 8.24
C HIS A 138 -9.25 1.96 7.09
N GLU A 139 -8.66 2.89 6.34
CA GLU A 139 -7.75 2.58 5.22
C GLU A 139 -6.52 1.82 5.70
N ILE A 140 -5.89 2.28 6.79
CA ILE A 140 -4.74 1.60 7.42
C ILE A 140 -5.11 0.17 7.81
N ASN A 141 -6.31 -0.04 8.38
CA ASN A 141 -6.77 -1.37 8.76
C ASN A 141 -7.03 -2.27 7.54
N MET A 142 -7.58 -1.73 6.44
CA MET A 142 -7.78 -2.48 5.21
C MET A 142 -6.46 -2.94 4.59
N GLU A 143 -5.42 -2.09 4.58
CA GLU A 143 -4.10 -2.45 4.06
C GLU A 143 -3.48 -3.60 4.88
N ARG A 144 -3.51 -3.51 6.21
CA ARG A 144 -3.02 -4.57 7.11
C ARG A 144 -3.69 -5.92 6.86
N LEU A 145 -5.00 -5.92 6.58
CA LEU A 145 -5.75 -7.13 6.29
C LEU A 145 -5.44 -7.69 4.89
N GLY A 146 -5.22 -6.82 3.89
CA GLY A 146 -4.78 -7.23 2.54
C GLY A 146 -3.40 -7.88 2.53
N GLU A 147 -2.47 -7.40 3.36
CA GLU A 147 -1.14 -8.00 3.51
C GLU A 147 -1.16 -9.37 4.22
N SER A 148 -2.12 -9.60 5.14
CA SER A 148 -2.29 -10.89 5.80
C SER A 148 -2.80 -12.00 4.86
N SER A 149 -3.58 -11.60 3.85
CA SER A 149 -4.19 -12.52 2.87
C SER A 149 -3.20 -12.97 1.78
N THR A 150 -2.20 -12.14 1.49
CA THR A 150 -1.12 -12.46 0.54
C THR A 150 -0.01 -13.31 1.17
N LYS A 151 0.25 -13.17 2.48
CA LYS A 151 1.21 -14.02 3.22
C LYS A 151 0.72 -15.46 3.45
N LYS A 152 -0.59 -15.74 3.37
CA LYS A 152 -1.15 -17.11 3.47
C LYS A 152 -1.15 -17.91 2.16
N LYS A 153 -0.80 -17.29 1.03
CA LYS A 153 -0.80 -17.92 -0.31
C LYS A 153 0.61 -18.18 -0.88
N LEU A 154 1.67 -17.99 -0.10
CA LEU A 154 3.06 -18.25 -0.53
C LEU A 154 3.70 -19.36 0.30
#